data_AF-A0A1Q6F2R8-F1
#
_entry.id   AF-A0A1Q6F2R8-F1
#
_cell.length_a   1.000
_cell.length_b   1.000
_cell.length_c   1.000
_cell.angle_alpha   90.00
_cell.angle_beta   90.00
_cell.angle_gamma   90.00
#
_symmetry.space_group_name_H-M   'P 1'
#
loop_
_entity.id
_entity.type
_entity.pdbx_description
1 polymer ?
#
loop_
_entity_poly.entity_id
_entity_poly.type
_entity_poly.pdbx_seq_one_letter_code
_entity_poly.pdbx_strand_id
1 'polypeptide(L)' 'MRMPDYEQTFLCDHDVRHRSNLYASEEIKRKLLDVVQLLGRGNLSLTAYVDNILRHHLEYYREEINRLHKQRNSQNIL' A
#
# COMPACT_ATOMS: atom_id res chain seq x y z
N MET A 1 5.95 18.46 10.45
CA MET A 1 5.26 17.15 10.43
C MET A 1 6.32 16.12 10.06
N ARG A 2 6.74 15.23 10.97
CA ARG A 2 7.70 14.17 10.61
C ARG A 2 6.96 13.19 9.71
N MET A 3 7.49 12.94 8.51
CA MET A 3 6.97 11.86 7.68
C MET A 3 7.11 10.56 8.49
N PRO A 4 6.10 9.67 8.46
CA PRO A 4 6.20 8.36 9.08
C PRO A 4 7.49 7.67 8.63
N ASP A 5 8.18 7.00 9.55
CA ASP A 5 9.35 6.21 9.20
C ASP A 5 8.96 5.19 8.11
N TYR A 6 9.71 5.19 7.01
CA TYR A 6 9.41 4.36 5.84
C TYR A 6 9.35 2.87 6.24
N GLU A 7 10.30 2.43 7.07
CA GLU A 7 10.35 1.06 7.57
C GLU A 7 9.10 0.70 8.37
N GLN A 8 8.61 1.59 9.23
CA GLN A 8 7.42 1.35 10.05
C GLN A 8 6.12 1.39 9.24
N THR A 9 6.11 2.18 8.16
CA THR A 9 4.90 2.40 7.35
C THR A 9 4.74 1.32 6.28
N PHE A 10 5.83 0.95 5.61
CA PHE A 10 5.78 0.06 4.46
C PHE A 10 6.41 -1.30 4.72
N LEU A 11 7.42 -1.41 5.60
CA LEU A 11 8.11 -2.68 5.87
C LEU A 11 7.55 -3.43 7.08
N CYS A 12 6.33 -3.11 7.51
CA CYS A 12 5.66 -3.85 8.56
C CYS A 12 5.13 -5.18 8.02
N ASP A 13 5.58 -6.30 8.56
CA ASP A 13 4.94 -7.57 8.26
C ASP A 13 3.54 -7.58 8.90
N HIS A 14 2.53 -7.91 8.11
CA HIS A 14 1.18 -8.10 8.61
C HIS A 14 0.54 -9.29 7.90
N ASP A 15 -0.28 -10.02 8.65
CA ASP A 15 -0.99 -11.17 8.15
C ASP A 15 -2.10 -10.71 7.19
N VAL A 16 -1.80 -10.75 5.89
CA VAL A 16 -2.78 -10.55 4.81
C VAL A 16 -3.67 -11.81 4.77
N ARG A 17 -4.63 -11.92 5.70
CA ARG A 17 -5.55 -13.08 5.81
C ARG A 17 -6.52 -13.21 4.63
N HIS A 18 -6.66 -12.16 3.81
CA HIS A 18 -7.52 -12.13 2.63
C HIS A 18 -6.72 -11.70 1.39
N ARG A 19 -5.81 -12.58 0.94
CA ARG A 19 -4.98 -12.32 -0.24
C ARG A 19 -5.84 -12.28 -1.50
N SER A 20 -5.91 -11.12 -2.13
CA SER A 20 -6.48 -10.96 -3.48
C SER A 20 -5.34 -10.72 -4.47
N ASN A 21 -5.39 -11.37 -5.64
CA ASN A 21 -4.37 -11.19 -6.67
C ASN A 21 -4.52 -9.82 -7.33
N LEU A 22 -3.61 -8.89 -7.04
CA LEU A 22 -3.49 -7.63 -7.78
C LEU A 22 -2.49 -7.81 -8.93
N TYR A 23 -2.91 -7.50 -10.16
CA TYR A 23 -2.02 -7.51 -11.31
C TYR A 23 -1.29 -6.18 -11.42
N ALA A 24 0.04 -6.23 -11.29
CA ALA A 24 0.94 -5.14 -11.63
C ALA A 24 1.89 -5.59 -12.75
N SER A 25 2.41 -4.63 -13.51
CA SER A 25 3.41 -4.87 -14.55
C SER A 25 4.62 -5.61 -13.99
N GLU A 26 5.27 -6.45 -14.80
CA GLU A 26 6.45 -7.22 -14.35
C GLU A 26 7.57 -6.31 -13.84
N GLU A 27 7.78 -5.15 -14.47
CA GLU A 27 8.76 -4.17 -14.03
C GLU A 27 8.48 -3.66 -12.60
N ILE A 28 7.21 -3.36 -12.30
CA ILE A 28 6.78 -2.90 -10.98
C ILE A 28 6.95 -4.02 -9.96
N LYS A 29 6.51 -5.23 -10.28
CA LYS A 29 6.70 -6.40 -9.42
C LYS A 29 8.16 -6.62 -9.08
N ARG A 30 9.06 -6.50 -10.06
CA ARG A 30 10.50 -6.67 -9.87
C ARG A 30 11.08 -5.60 -8.94
N LYS A 31 10.75 -4.33 -9.17
CA LYS A 31 11.18 -3.23 -8.28
C LYS A 31 10.69 -3.41 -6.85
N LEU A 32 9.43 -3.81 -6.67
CA LEU A 32 8.87 -4.06 -5.34
C LEU A 32 9.55 -5.25 -4.66
N LEU A 33 9.85 -6.31 -5.42
CA LEU A 33 10.59 -7.47 -4.92
C LEU A 33 11.99 -7.08 -4.46
N ASP A 34 12.72 -6.26 -5.24
CA ASP A 34 14.05 -5.78 -4.88
C ASP A 34 14.01 -5.02 -3.54
N VAL A 35 13.01 -4.16 -3.33
CA VAL A 35 12.86 -3.44 -2.05
C VAL A 35 12.62 -4.41 -0.88
N VAL A 36 11.76 -5.41 -1.07
CA VAL A 36 11.48 -6.41 -0.03
C VAL A 36 12.69 -7.28 0.27
N GLN A 37 13.46 -7.66 -0.75
CA GLN A 37 14.67 -8.46 -0.55
C GLN A 37 15.79 -7.67 0.13
N LEU A 38 15.96 -6.40 -0.24
CA LEU A 38 17.02 -5.55 0.31
C LEU A 38 16.68 -5.01 1.70
N LEU A 39 15.42 -4.65 1.96
CA LEU A 39 15.00 -3.97 3.19
C LEU A 39 14.11 -4.82 4.10
N GLY A 40 13.44 -5.85 3.59
CA GLY A 40 12.44 -6.64 4.32
C GLY A 40 13.00 -7.64 5.34
N ARG A 41 14.32 -7.68 5.54
CA ARG A 41 15.05 -8.50 6.54
C ARG A 41 14.56 -9.95 6.70
N GLY A 42 14.03 -10.55 5.62
CA GLY A 42 13.57 -11.94 5.57
C GLY A 42 12.16 -12.24 6.08
N ASN A 43 11.53 -11.32 6.83
CA ASN A 43 10.20 -11.56 7.40
C ASN A 43 9.07 -10.86 6.63
N LEU A 44 9.39 -9.94 5.72
CA LEU A 44 8.39 -9.21 4.95
C LEU A 44 8.05 -9.94 3.64
N SER A 45 6.77 -10.22 3.43
CA SER A 45 6.29 -10.76 2.15
C SER A 45 6.05 -9.64 1.13
N LEU A 46 6.29 -9.90 -0.17
CA LEU A 46 5.95 -8.96 -1.25
C LEU A 46 4.47 -8.52 -1.19
N THR A 47 3.57 -9.46 -0.88
CA THR A 47 2.15 -9.16 -0.72
C THR A 47 1.87 -8.22 0.44
N ALA A 48 2.53 -8.41 1.59
CA ALA A 48 2.38 -7.53 2.76
C ALA A 48 2.92 -6.13 2.47
N TYR A 49 4.06 -6.04 1.78
CA TYR A 49 4.63 -4.78 1.34
C TYR A 49 3.69 -4.00 0.40
N VAL A 50 3.10 -4.69 -0.58
CA VAL A 50 2.12 -4.09 -1.50
C VAL A 50 0.86 -3.66 -0.75
N ASP A 51 0.35 -4.47 0.16
CA ASP A 51 -0.83 -4.13 0.96
C ASP A 51 -0.59 -2.89 1.82
N ASN A 52 0.58 -2.76 2.44
CA ASN A 52 0.96 -1.56 3.20
C ASN A 52 0.98 -0.31 2.32
N ILE A 53 1.54 -0.38 1.11
CA ILE A 53 1.54 0.74 0.15
C ILE A 53 0.11 1.14 -0.21
N LEU A 54 -0.73 0.16 -0.54
CA LEU A 54 -2.13 0.40 -0.91
C LEU A 54 -2.93 0.99 0.25
N ARG A 55 -2.77 0.45 1.46
CA ARG A 55 -3.42 0.95 2.67
C ARG A 55 -3.01 2.39 2.95
N HIS A 56 -1.72 2.68 2.91
CA HIS A 56 -1.22 4.04 3.10
C HIS A 56 -1.74 5.00 2.03
N HIS A 57 -1.77 4.57 0.77
CA HIS A 57 -2.35 5.36 -0.32
C HIS A 57 -3.82 5.69 -0.05
N LEU A 58 -4.63 4.69 0.33
CA LEU A 58 -6.04 4.89 0.64
C LEU A 58 -6.24 5.79 1.86
N GLU A 59 -5.41 5.69 2.89
CA GLU A 59 -5.49 6.53 4.08
C GLU A 59 -5.07 7.97 3.80
N TYR A 60 -3.91 8.16 3.15
CA TYR A 60 -3.35 9.46 2.84
C TYR A 60 -4.21 10.24 1.83
N TYR A 61 -4.73 9.56 0.81
CA TYR A 61 -5.58 10.17 -0.21
C TYR A 61 -7.08 10.02 0.09
N ARG A 62 -7.47 9.50 1.27
CA ARG A 62 -8.87 9.25 1.62
C ARG A 62 -9.76 10.48 1.38
N GLU A 63 -9.32 11.62 1.87
CA GLU A 63 -10.08 12.87 1.77
C GLU A 63 -10.23 13.33 0.31
N GLU A 64 -9.16 13.21 -0.47
CA GLU A 64 -9.13 13.59 -1.88
C GLU A 64 -10.02 12.65 -2.72
N ILE A 65 -9.90 11.34 -2.49
CA ILE A 65 -10.73 10.30 -3.13
C ILE A 65 -12.21 10.56 -2.80
N ASN A 66 -12.53 10.81 -1.53
CA ASN A 66 -13.89 11.13 -1.10
C ASN A 66 -14.39 12.46 -1.65
N ARG A 67 -13.53 13.48 -1.80
CA ARG A 67 -13.87 14.77 -2.39
C ARG A 67 -14.24 14.63 -3.86
N LEU A 68 -13.43 13.92 -4.64
CA LEU A 68 -13.68 13.65 -6.06
C LEU A 68 -14.94 12.82 -6.25
N HIS A 69 -15.20 11.83 -5.39
CA HIS A 69 -16.42 11.05 -5.48
C HIS A 69 -17.67 11.86 -5.11
N LYS A 70 -17.61 12.69 -4.06
CA LYS A 70 -18.71 13.58 -3.67
C LYS A 70 -19.09 14.56 -4.78
N GLN A 71 -18.12 15.07 -5.54
CA GLN A 71 -18.39 15.92 -6.70
C GLN A 71 -19.20 15.21 -7.80
N ARG A 72 -19.15 13.88 -7.87
CA ARG A 72 -19.83 13.09 -8.90
C ARG A 72 -21.11 12.39 -8.43
N ASN A 73 -21.20 11.96 -7.16
CA ASN A 73 -22.26 11.06 -6.67
C ASN A 73 -22.80 11.41 -5.27
N SER A 74 -22.45 12.57 -4.69
CA SER A 74 -22.98 13.07 -3.41
C SER A 74 -22.80 12.19 -2.16
N GLN A 75 -21.98 11.14 -2.22
CA GLN A 75 -21.64 10.26 -1.07
C GLN A 75 -20.13 9.99 -1.00
N ASN A 76 -19.63 9.54 0.16
CA ASN A 76 -18.25 9.05 0.31
C ASN A 76 -18.16 7.57 -0.14
N ILE A 77 -17.00 7.14 -0.62
CA ILE A 77 -16.71 5.73 -0.96
C ILE A 77 -15.76 5.06 0.01
N LEU A 78 -15.02 5.85 0.79
CA LEU A 78 -14.07 5.41 1.82
C LEU A 78 -14.44 5.99 3.19
#